data_AF-U6LKT0-F1
#
_entry.id   AF-U6LKT0-F1
#
_cell.length_a   1.000
_cell.length_b   1.000
_cell.length_c   1.000
_cell.angle_alpha   90.00
_cell.angle_beta   90.00
_cell.angle_gamma   90.00
#
_symmetry.space_group_name_H-M   'P 1'
#
loop_
_entity.id
_entity.type
_entity.pdbx_description
1 polymer ?
#
loop_
_entity_poly.entity_id
_entity_poly.type
_entity_poly.pdbx_seq_one_letter_code
_entity_poly.pdbx_strand_id
1 'polypeptide(L)'
;MRHYIIAVTFFCSATGSRSQTAADGDASAKVFAGAAMRQLKAMPPAKCMCQDGYTLIDGTCIMTIESLPQTAEKIARCPNGTEFLDGSCTRFLTHRPIAECPLGFGLNEHGTQCFREEIGAPAPLCVPPDVMSPEGDGCITPTEQGFEYVCPDEYHCISHNLKKKKHSKYSPLCSACAKTAEAPPRCGCPQGLQEVGGFCYDPDIYALCQNRRAVPRKQAPSKKAAPAPYPSKDAPEPVIDCKPVGPVACECQLPFSLECNGDLCRCLHRLVLPTTPICRGQIDDANNCIALAKKPLAYTCPEGFTCDVVGKKGECRCTRIIVAEPISRCRIGQPHEGGCIEVIKEEKVLDCPPGYFENCCDGICTCTKTHLAVRQVKCEEGAVSIQGHCAYVNKPAPGCFEVSYYALYMLQAVPNANNRRVCCEGRDASRRSSYRPAVGEV
;
A
#
# COMPACT_ATOMS: atom_id res chain seq x y z
N MET A 1 -2.89 -8.39 -22.69
CA MET A 1 -2.27 -7.36 -23.55
C MET A 1 -2.62 -5.99 -23.01
N ARG A 2 -1.69 -5.34 -22.27
CA ARG A 2 -1.83 -3.96 -21.81
C ARG A 2 -0.59 -3.21 -22.28
N HIS A 3 -0.77 -2.21 -23.12
CA HIS A 3 0.29 -1.36 -23.63
C HIS A 3 0.69 -0.35 -22.54
N TYR A 4 1.98 -0.29 -22.21
CA TYR A 4 2.57 0.81 -21.48
C TYR A 4 3.30 1.72 -22.48
N ILE A 5 2.89 2.99 -22.51
CA ILE A 5 3.58 4.07 -23.22
C ILE A 5 4.72 4.54 -22.31
N ILE A 6 5.97 4.33 -22.74
CA ILE A 6 7.15 4.89 -22.09
C ILE A 6 7.50 6.18 -22.85
N ALA A 7 7.32 7.32 -22.18
CA ALA A 7 7.84 8.59 -22.66
C ALA A 7 9.35 8.64 -22.40
N VAL A 8 10.14 8.67 -23.47
CA VAL A 8 11.60 8.83 -23.43
C VAL A 8 11.92 10.30 -23.68
N THR A 9 12.36 11.02 -22.64
CA THR A 9 12.96 12.34 -22.77
C THR A 9 14.44 12.20 -23.12
N PHE A 10 14.79 12.57 -24.36
CA PHE A 10 16.17 12.77 -24.79
C PHE A 10 16.68 14.12 -24.27
N PHE A 11 17.71 14.10 -23.43
CA PHE A 11 18.59 15.25 -23.22
C PHE A 11 19.89 15.00 -23.99
N CYS A 12 20.03 15.68 -25.13
CA CYS A 12 21.29 15.75 -25.86
C CYS A 12 22.28 16.65 -25.12
N SER A 13 23.48 16.12 -24.90
CA SER A 13 24.67 16.89 -24.57
C SER A 13 25.11 17.73 -25.78
N ALA A 14 25.52 18.97 -25.51
CA ALA A 14 26.36 19.75 -26.42
C ALA A 14 27.36 20.55 -25.56
N THR A 15 28.54 19.98 -25.33
CA THR A 15 29.72 20.70 -24.87
C THR A 15 30.37 21.37 -26.08
N GLY A 16 30.21 22.69 -26.17
CA GLY A 16 30.92 23.53 -27.14
C GLY A 16 31.86 24.48 -26.42
N SER A 17 33.14 24.12 -26.33
CA SER A 17 34.21 25.02 -25.88
C SER A 17 34.57 25.97 -27.03
N ARG A 18 34.32 27.27 -26.86
CA ARG A 18 34.83 28.32 -27.74
C ARG A 18 36.09 28.93 -27.12
N SER A 19 37.20 28.77 -27.83
CA SER A 19 38.38 29.63 -27.78
C SER A 19 37.98 31.04 -28.22
N GLN A 20 38.34 32.06 -27.45
CA GLN A 20 38.29 33.46 -27.87
C GLN A 20 39.71 34.01 -27.92
N THR A 21 40.09 34.34 -29.15
CA THR A 21 41.21 35.16 -29.58
C THR A 21 41.08 36.57 -29.02
N ALA A 22 42.17 37.09 -28.47
CA ALA A 22 42.38 38.51 -28.24
C ALA A 22 42.60 39.24 -29.58
N ALA A 23 41.86 40.31 -29.81
CA ALA A 23 42.17 41.34 -30.78
C ALA A 23 41.62 42.70 -30.31
N ASP A 24 42.56 43.65 -30.20
CA ASP A 24 42.53 45.06 -30.53
C ASP A 24 41.54 46.08 -29.93
N GLY A 25 42.14 47.22 -29.56
CA GLY A 25 41.56 48.56 -29.43
C GLY A 25 41.41 49.04 -27.98
N ASP A 26 41.70 50.28 -27.60
CA ASP A 26 42.32 51.43 -28.26
C ASP A 26 42.57 52.49 -27.17
N ALA A 27 43.47 53.45 -27.46
CA ALA A 27 43.49 54.83 -26.98
C ALA A 27 43.20 55.21 -25.49
N SER A 28 44.22 55.71 -24.79
CA SER A 28 44.27 57.10 -24.26
C SER A 28 45.27 57.26 -23.13
N ALA A 29 46.36 58.00 -23.40
CA ALA A 29 46.91 59.01 -22.49
C ALA A 29 48.18 59.63 -23.10
N LYS A 30 47.99 60.55 -24.05
CA LYS A 30 48.88 61.72 -24.15
C LYS A 30 48.50 62.65 -23.01
N VAL A 31 49.50 63.25 -22.35
CA VAL A 31 49.62 64.70 -22.07
C VAL A 31 50.47 64.96 -20.81
N PHE A 32 51.43 65.89 -20.97
CA PHE A 32 52.25 66.61 -19.98
C PHE A 32 53.45 65.92 -19.31
N ALA A 33 54.62 66.05 -19.96
CA ALA A 33 55.86 66.48 -19.29
C ALA A 33 56.81 67.09 -20.33
N GLY A 34 56.50 68.31 -20.75
CA GLY A 34 57.43 69.19 -21.44
C GLY A 34 58.08 70.16 -20.44
N ALA A 35 59.35 70.47 -20.71
CA ALA A 35 60.15 71.56 -20.15
C ALA A 35 60.80 71.33 -18.77
N ALA A 36 62.04 70.83 -18.79
CA ALA A 36 63.22 71.54 -18.26
C ALA A 36 64.41 70.59 -18.19
N MET A 37 65.38 70.72 -19.10
CA MET A 37 66.80 70.53 -18.81
C MET A 37 67.61 71.07 -20.00
N ARG A 38 68.01 72.34 -19.87
CA ARG A 38 69.06 72.96 -20.68
C ARG A 38 70.42 72.61 -20.06
N GLN A 39 71.39 72.40 -20.94
CA GLN A 39 72.84 72.44 -20.69
C GLN A 39 73.45 71.34 -19.81
N LEU A 40 73.75 70.21 -20.44
CA LEU A 40 74.95 69.44 -20.09
C LEU A 40 75.95 69.54 -21.24
N LYS A 41 77.08 70.16 -20.91
CA LYS A 41 78.26 70.32 -21.77
C LYS A 41 78.77 68.93 -22.15
N ALA A 42 78.92 68.66 -23.44
CA ALA A 42 79.49 67.41 -23.94
C ALA A 42 80.90 67.21 -23.39
N MET A 43 81.05 66.25 -22.48
CA MET A 43 82.34 65.62 -22.17
C MET A 43 82.63 64.56 -23.24
N PRO A 44 83.89 64.40 -23.67
CA PRO A 44 84.28 63.40 -24.66
C PRO A 44 83.93 61.98 -24.17
N PRO A 45 83.55 61.06 -25.09
CA PRO A 45 83.12 59.71 -24.73
C PRO A 45 84.25 58.98 -24.01
N ALA A 46 84.01 58.59 -22.76
CA ALA A 46 84.89 57.67 -22.06
C ALA A 46 84.87 56.33 -22.81
N LYS A 47 86.03 55.90 -23.31
CA LYS A 47 86.19 54.57 -23.91
C LYS A 47 85.95 53.53 -22.82
N CYS A 48 84.76 52.95 -22.78
CA CYS A 48 84.46 51.81 -21.92
C CYS A 48 85.30 50.61 -22.41
N MET A 49 86.42 50.36 -21.75
CA MET A 49 87.22 49.15 -21.96
C MET A 49 86.73 48.09 -20.98
N CYS A 50 86.39 46.92 -21.50
CA CYS A 50 86.15 45.75 -20.68
C CYS A 50 87.47 45.22 -20.12
N GLN A 51 87.46 44.66 -18.91
CA GLN A 51 88.61 43.95 -18.37
C GLN A 51 88.99 42.77 -19.28
N ASP A 52 90.28 42.44 -19.32
CA ASP A 52 90.81 41.33 -20.12
C ASP A 52 90.01 40.04 -19.87
N GLY A 53 89.56 39.40 -20.96
CA GLY A 53 88.70 38.21 -20.92
C GLY A 53 87.20 38.46 -21.14
N TYR A 54 86.74 39.71 -21.24
CA TYR A 54 85.35 40.04 -21.54
C TYR A 54 85.21 40.74 -22.90
N THR A 55 84.26 40.32 -23.74
CA THR A 55 83.92 40.97 -25.01
C THR A 55 82.71 41.89 -24.87
N LEU A 56 82.82 43.14 -25.34
CA LEU A 56 81.72 44.12 -25.32
C LEU A 56 80.74 43.80 -26.46
N ILE A 57 79.55 43.31 -26.12
CA ILE A 57 78.45 43.08 -27.07
C ILE A 57 77.27 43.94 -26.59
N ASP A 58 76.78 44.82 -27.45
CA ASP A 58 75.66 45.75 -27.17
C ASP A 58 75.79 46.54 -25.85
N GLY A 59 76.98 47.10 -25.60
CA GLY A 59 77.26 47.93 -24.42
C GLY A 59 77.47 47.14 -23.12
N THR A 60 77.43 45.80 -23.19
CA THR A 60 77.63 44.91 -22.03
C THR A 60 78.87 44.06 -22.24
N CYS A 61 79.83 44.08 -21.30
CA CYS A 61 80.96 43.17 -21.37
C CYS A 61 80.54 41.78 -20.87
N ILE A 62 80.66 40.78 -21.73
CA ILE A 62 80.32 39.39 -21.44
C ILE A 62 81.61 38.57 -21.46
N MET A 63 81.88 37.80 -20.41
CA MET A 63 82.97 36.82 -20.41
C MET A 63 82.40 35.50 -20.88
N THR A 64 82.78 35.09 -22.09
CA THR A 64 82.59 33.72 -22.56
C THR A 64 83.55 32.83 -21.79
N ILE A 65 83.14 32.40 -20.61
CA ILE A 65 83.79 31.26 -19.96
C ILE A 65 83.44 30.06 -20.84
N GLU A 66 84.41 29.48 -21.53
CA GLU A 66 84.29 28.15 -22.13
C GLU A 66 84.20 27.09 -21.02
N SER A 67 83.15 27.14 -20.21
CA SER A 67 82.79 26.03 -19.35
C SER A 67 81.99 25.06 -20.22
N LEU A 68 82.52 23.85 -20.39
CA LEU A 68 81.81 22.75 -21.03
C LEU A 68 80.40 22.69 -20.41
N PRO A 69 79.33 22.77 -21.22
CA PRO A 69 77.98 22.78 -20.69
C PRO A 69 77.77 21.50 -19.89
N GLN A 70 77.51 21.64 -18.59
CA GLN A 70 77.10 20.51 -17.78
C GLN A 70 75.72 20.08 -18.28
N THR A 71 75.68 18.96 -18.98
CA THR A 71 74.45 18.30 -19.41
C THR A 71 74.03 17.30 -18.35
N ALA A 72 72.76 17.31 -17.98
CA ALA A 72 72.16 16.28 -17.13
C ALA A 72 71.11 15.48 -17.91
N GLU A 73 70.95 14.21 -17.57
CA GLU A 73 69.83 13.41 -18.08
C GLU A 73 68.51 13.88 -17.44
N LYS A 74 67.42 13.81 -18.21
CA LYS A 74 66.08 14.11 -17.71
C LYS A 74 65.69 13.07 -16.66
N ILE A 75 65.15 13.53 -15.55
CA ILE A 75 64.64 12.67 -14.50
C ILE A 75 63.18 12.35 -14.81
N ALA A 76 62.84 11.07 -14.85
CA ALA A 76 61.45 10.64 -14.91
C ALA A 76 60.76 11.02 -13.59
N ARG A 77 59.73 11.84 -13.69
CA ARG A 77 58.86 12.22 -12.58
C ARG A 77 57.44 11.80 -12.88
N CYS A 78 56.79 11.27 -11.86
CA CYS A 78 55.39 10.91 -11.95
C CYS A 78 54.51 12.12 -11.61
N PRO A 79 53.38 12.32 -12.32
CA PRO A 79 52.40 13.33 -11.97
C PRO A 79 51.95 13.20 -10.50
N ASN A 80 51.54 14.32 -9.91
CA ASN A 80 51.08 14.35 -8.52
C ASN A 80 49.95 13.34 -8.28
N GLY A 81 50.14 12.46 -7.29
CA GLY A 81 49.16 11.42 -6.94
C GLY A 81 49.29 10.11 -7.72
N THR A 82 50.39 9.92 -8.46
CA THR A 82 50.74 8.64 -9.10
C THR A 82 52.06 8.11 -8.53
N GLU A 83 52.21 6.79 -8.51
CA GLU A 83 53.41 6.10 -8.01
C GLU A 83 54.15 5.42 -9.16
N PHE A 84 55.48 5.40 -9.12
CA PHE A 84 56.29 4.77 -10.15
C PHE A 84 56.38 3.26 -9.90
N LEU A 85 55.68 2.47 -10.72
CA LEU A 85 55.57 1.02 -10.62
C LEU A 85 55.75 0.39 -12.00
N ASP A 86 56.63 -0.61 -12.09
CA ASP A 86 56.97 -1.36 -13.31
C ASP A 86 57.31 -0.47 -14.53
N GLY A 87 58.02 0.64 -14.29
CA GLY A 87 58.46 1.54 -15.35
C GLY A 87 57.43 2.55 -15.85
N SER A 88 56.23 2.57 -15.25
CA SER A 88 55.14 3.51 -15.57
C SER A 88 54.63 4.23 -14.32
N CYS A 89 54.00 5.39 -14.49
CA CYS A 89 53.34 6.07 -13.37
C CYS A 89 51.93 5.51 -13.23
N THR A 90 51.63 4.85 -12.12
CA THR A 90 50.34 4.21 -11.89
C THR A 90 49.55 4.93 -10.81
N ARG A 91 48.25 5.06 -11.02
CA ARG A 91 47.30 5.53 -10.01
C ARG A 91 46.18 4.51 -9.85
N PHE A 92 45.88 4.17 -8.60
CA PHE A 92 44.79 3.27 -8.26
C PHE A 92 43.53 4.09 -7.96
N LEU A 93 42.46 3.84 -8.71
CA LEU A 93 41.14 4.40 -8.42
C LEU A 93 40.24 3.31 -7.85
N THR A 94 39.69 3.57 -6.67
CA THR A 94 38.75 2.67 -6.02
C THR A 94 37.32 3.05 -6.39
N HIS A 95 36.62 2.16 -7.08
CA HIS A 95 35.21 2.23 -7.40
C HIS A 95 34.39 1.37 -6.44
N ARG A 96 33.13 1.75 -6.23
CA ARG A 96 32.19 0.93 -5.45
C ARG A 96 31.71 -0.26 -6.30
N PRO A 97 31.71 -1.48 -5.75
CA PRO A 97 31.12 -2.62 -6.44
C PRO A 97 29.61 -2.42 -6.61
N ILE A 98 29.07 -2.96 -7.70
CA ILE A 98 27.63 -3.00 -7.94
C ILE A 98 27.11 -4.33 -7.43
N ALA A 99 26.04 -4.29 -6.64
CA ALA A 99 25.32 -5.48 -6.22
C ALA A 99 24.38 -5.92 -7.35
N GLU A 100 24.62 -7.11 -7.91
CA GLU A 100 23.78 -7.73 -8.93
C GLU A 100 23.13 -8.99 -8.35
N CYS A 101 21.82 -9.15 -8.56
CA CYS A 101 21.12 -10.35 -8.11
C CYS A 101 21.27 -11.51 -9.10
N PRO A 102 21.29 -12.76 -8.62
CA PRO A 102 21.19 -13.93 -9.49
C PRO A 102 19.96 -13.87 -10.40
N LEU A 103 20.01 -14.57 -11.54
CA LEU A 103 18.90 -14.60 -12.49
C LEU A 103 17.58 -15.03 -11.80
N GLY A 104 16.56 -14.19 -11.95
CA GLY A 104 15.22 -14.40 -11.39
C GLY A 104 15.01 -13.85 -9.98
N PHE A 105 16.01 -13.23 -9.34
CA PHE A 105 15.85 -12.53 -8.07
C PHE A 105 15.78 -11.02 -8.28
N GLY A 106 14.94 -10.34 -7.50
CA GLY A 106 14.88 -8.89 -7.41
C GLY A 106 15.73 -8.37 -6.25
N LEU A 107 16.33 -7.20 -6.41
CA LEU A 107 17.07 -6.54 -5.33
C LEU A 107 16.08 -5.79 -4.43
N ASN A 108 16.21 -5.92 -3.11
CA ASN A 108 15.40 -5.19 -2.15
C ASN A 108 15.64 -3.67 -2.23
N GLU A 109 14.70 -2.86 -1.74
CA GLU A 109 14.76 -1.39 -1.73
C GLU A 109 16.05 -0.86 -1.09
N HIS A 110 16.58 -1.60 -0.11
CA HIS A 110 17.83 -1.27 0.58
C HIS A 110 19.10 -1.74 -0.14
N GLY A 111 18.98 -2.53 -1.21
CA GLY A 111 20.13 -3.01 -1.98
C GLY A 111 20.96 -4.11 -1.31
N THR A 112 20.50 -4.67 -0.18
CA THR A 112 21.30 -5.58 0.66
C THR A 112 21.02 -7.07 0.42
N GLN A 113 19.83 -7.41 -0.08
CA GLN A 113 19.39 -8.80 -0.25
C GLN A 113 18.64 -8.95 -1.56
N CYS A 114 18.80 -10.12 -2.18
CA CYS A 114 18.06 -10.52 -3.36
C CYS A 114 16.92 -11.44 -2.94
N PHE A 115 15.70 -11.19 -3.40
CA PHE A 115 14.55 -12.04 -3.11
C PHE A 115 13.81 -12.45 -4.37
N ARG A 116 13.18 -13.62 -4.30
CA ARG A 116 12.26 -14.11 -5.32
C ARG A 116 11.01 -14.64 -4.62
N GLU A 117 9.86 -14.13 -5.03
CA GLU A 117 8.56 -14.65 -4.60
C GLU A 117 8.23 -15.90 -5.43
N GLU A 118 8.03 -17.03 -4.75
CA GLU A 118 7.52 -18.25 -5.34
C GLU A 118 6.04 -18.41 -4.95
N ILE A 119 5.19 -18.66 -5.95
CA ILE A 119 3.75 -18.83 -5.75
C ILE A 119 3.44 -20.32 -5.66
N GLY A 120 2.90 -20.75 -4.52
CA GLY A 120 2.42 -22.11 -4.29
C GLY A 120 0.93 -22.25 -4.60
N ALA A 121 0.51 -23.47 -4.96
CA ALA A 121 -0.92 -23.78 -5.07
C ALA A 121 -1.50 -24.05 -3.67
N PRO A 122 -2.58 -23.37 -3.26
CA PRO A 122 -3.26 -23.68 -2.01
C PRO A 122 -3.92 -25.06 -2.09
N ALA A 123 -3.84 -25.84 -1.02
CA ALA A 123 -4.54 -27.11 -0.90
C ALA A 123 -5.90 -26.88 -0.20
N PRO A 124 -7.02 -27.38 -0.76
CA PRO A 124 -8.29 -27.34 -0.08
C PRO A 124 -8.25 -28.26 1.15
N LEU A 125 -8.73 -27.76 2.27
CA LEU A 125 -8.74 -28.47 3.55
C LEU A 125 -10.12 -28.31 4.19
N CYS A 126 -10.65 -29.42 4.73
CA CYS A 126 -11.81 -29.40 5.60
C CYS A 126 -11.37 -29.44 7.06
N VAL A 127 -11.96 -28.57 7.87
CA VAL A 127 -11.67 -28.52 9.31
C VAL A 127 -12.35 -29.73 9.95
N PRO A 128 -11.63 -30.65 10.61
CA PRO A 128 -12.24 -31.76 11.31
C PRO A 128 -13.33 -31.25 12.30
N PRO A 129 -14.51 -31.88 12.36
CA PRO A 129 -14.88 -33.21 11.81
C PRO A 129 -15.44 -33.17 10.37
N ASP A 130 -15.35 -32.05 9.66
CA ASP A 130 -15.92 -31.93 8.32
C ASP A 130 -15.14 -32.77 7.30
N VAL A 131 -15.85 -33.35 6.33
CA VAL A 131 -15.28 -34.19 5.26
C VAL A 131 -15.44 -33.51 3.91
N MET A 132 -14.54 -33.77 2.96
CA MET A 132 -14.64 -33.22 1.60
C MET A 132 -15.88 -33.78 0.88
N SER A 133 -16.64 -32.91 0.22
CA SER A 133 -17.76 -33.32 -0.66
C SER A 133 -17.25 -34.27 -1.75
N PRO A 134 -18.02 -35.27 -2.20
CA PRO A 134 -17.62 -36.15 -3.31
C PRO A 134 -17.36 -35.37 -4.61
N GLU A 135 -17.97 -34.19 -4.77
CA GLU A 135 -17.73 -33.27 -5.88
C GLU A 135 -16.47 -32.40 -5.72
N GLY A 136 -15.86 -32.38 -4.52
CA GLY A 136 -14.65 -31.61 -4.21
C GLY A 136 -14.84 -30.10 -4.10
N ASP A 137 -16.07 -29.61 -4.08
CA ASP A 137 -16.39 -28.17 -4.13
C ASP A 137 -16.76 -27.55 -2.77
N GLY A 138 -16.73 -28.34 -1.70
CA GLY A 138 -17.10 -27.92 -0.36
C GLY A 138 -16.74 -28.95 0.71
N CYS A 139 -16.89 -28.53 1.96
CA CYS A 139 -16.84 -29.44 3.10
C CYS A 139 -18.27 -29.77 3.53
N ILE A 140 -18.49 -31.02 3.91
CA ILE A 140 -19.78 -31.49 4.42
C ILE A 140 -19.63 -31.79 5.90
N THR A 141 -20.57 -31.28 6.69
CA THR A 141 -20.71 -31.62 8.10
C THR A 141 -21.99 -32.43 8.30
N PRO A 142 -21.90 -33.68 8.79
CA PRO A 142 -23.09 -34.39 9.24
C PRO A 142 -23.64 -33.67 10.47
N THR A 143 -24.87 -33.17 10.35
CA THR A 143 -25.58 -32.52 11.46
C THR A 143 -26.81 -33.35 11.76
N GLU A 144 -26.97 -33.77 13.01
CA GLU A 144 -28.19 -34.44 13.45
C GLU A 144 -29.40 -33.55 13.18
N GLN A 145 -30.32 -34.05 12.37
CA GLN A 145 -31.59 -33.43 12.07
C GLN A 145 -32.69 -34.23 12.75
N GLY A 146 -33.67 -33.56 13.35
CA GLY A 146 -34.85 -34.27 13.84
C GLY A 146 -35.65 -34.88 12.68
N PHE A 147 -36.35 -35.97 12.96
CA PHE A 147 -37.36 -36.49 12.04
C PHE A 147 -38.51 -35.50 11.88
N GLU A 148 -39.00 -35.34 10.66
CA GLU A 148 -40.24 -34.64 10.37
C GLU A 148 -41.40 -35.63 10.41
N TYR A 149 -42.43 -35.33 11.19
CA TYR A 149 -43.60 -36.18 11.30
C TYR A 149 -44.68 -35.68 10.34
N VAL A 150 -44.93 -36.46 9.29
CA VAL A 150 -45.88 -36.15 8.22
C VAL A 150 -47.05 -37.13 8.27
N CYS A 151 -48.23 -36.66 7.87
CA CYS A 151 -49.41 -37.51 7.73
C CYS A 151 -49.35 -38.31 6.43
N PRO A 152 -49.79 -39.58 6.42
CA PRO A 152 -50.00 -40.33 5.19
C PRO A 152 -50.94 -39.59 4.23
N ASP A 153 -50.86 -39.92 2.95
CA ASP A 153 -51.80 -39.40 1.95
C ASP A 153 -53.25 -39.66 2.42
N GLU A 154 -54.13 -38.68 2.21
CA GLU A 154 -55.54 -38.64 2.68
C GLU A 154 -55.78 -38.33 4.17
N TYR A 155 -54.73 -38.15 4.98
CA TYR A 155 -54.86 -37.73 6.38
C TYR A 155 -54.47 -36.27 6.56
N HIS A 156 -55.23 -35.56 7.39
CA HIS A 156 -54.94 -34.17 7.74
C HIS A 156 -54.35 -34.07 9.15
N CYS A 157 -53.46 -33.11 9.34
CA CYS A 157 -52.91 -32.84 10.66
C CYS A 157 -53.97 -32.20 11.55
N ILE A 158 -54.30 -32.84 12.67
CA ILE A 158 -55.31 -32.33 13.63
C ILE A 158 -54.67 -31.68 14.85
N SER A 159 -53.38 -31.89 15.07
CA SER A 159 -52.66 -31.30 16.21
C SER A 159 -51.23 -30.97 15.80
N HIS A 160 -50.86 -29.71 16.03
CA HIS A 160 -49.50 -29.22 15.83
C HIS A 160 -48.84 -29.02 17.19
N ASN A 161 -47.64 -29.57 17.37
CA ASN A 161 -46.85 -29.30 18.56
C ASN A 161 -46.20 -27.91 18.44
N LEU A 162 -46.90 -26.88 18.90
CA LEU A 162 -46.37 -25.50 18.98
C LEU A 162 -45.40 -25.35 20.17
N LYS A 163 -44.35 -26.16 20.23
CA LYS A 163 -43.24 -25.87 21.15
C LYS A 163 -42.49 -24.66 20.59
N LYS A 164 -42.85 -23.46 21.09
CA LYS A 164 -42.20 -22.17 20.79
C LYS A 164 -40.72 -22.18 21.24
N LYS A 165 -39.83 -22.87 20.53
CA LYS A 165 -38.40 -22.58 20.59
C LYS A 165 -38.12 -21.47 19.59
N LYS A 166 -37.75 -20.29 20.10
CA LYS A 166 -37.51 -19.01 19.40
C LYS A 166 -36.51 -19.09 18.21
N HIS A 167 -35.86 -20.23 17.98
CA HIS A 167 -34.84 -20.42 16.94
C HIS A 167 -35.01 -21.67 16.08
N SER A 168 -36.13 -22.42 16.18
CA SER A 168 -36.40 -23.55 15.28
C SER A 168 -37.00 -23.02 13.97
N LYS A 169 -36.21 -22.97 12.89
CA LYS A 169 -36.68 -22.64 11.53
C LYS A 169 -37.56 -23.73 10.89
N TYR A 170 -37.82 -24.84 11.58
CA TYR A 170 -38.61 -25.95 11.05
C TYR A 170 -40.10 -25.81 11.36
N SER A 171 -40.91 -26.17 10.36
CA SER A 171 -42.38 -26.19 10.37
C SER A 171 -42.96 -26.87 11.62
N PRO A 172 -44.17 -26.46 12.07
CA PRO A 172 -44.82 -27.07 13.22
C PRO A 172 -45.08 -28.56 12.96
N LEU A 173 -44.30 -29.43 13.61
CA LEU A 173 -44.41 -30.88 13.50
C LEU A 173 -45.83 -31.33 13.85
N CYS A 174 -46.42 -32.13 12.97
CA CYS A 174 -47.71 -32.75 13.23
C CYS A 174 -47.56 -33.82 14.31
N SER A 175 -48.40 -33.79 15.34
CA SER A 175 -48.39 -34.80 16.41
C SER A 175 -49.44 -35.88 16.22
N ALA A 176 -50.52 -35.60 15.48
CA ALA A 176 -51.57 -36.56 15.19
C ALA A 176 -52.25 -36.27 13.85
N CYS A 177 -52.53 -37.34 13.11
CA CYS A 177 -53.17 -37.30 11.80
C CYS A 177 -54.55 -37.90 11.89
N ALA A 178 -55.54 -37.30 11.23
CA ALA A 178 -56.87 -37.89 11.14
C ALA A 178 -57.44 -37.79 9.73
N LYS A 179 -58.15 -38.84 9.34
CA LYS A 179 -59.02 -38.84 8.16
C LYS A 179 -60.45 -38.67 8.65
N THR A 180 -61.12 -37.63 8.17
CA THR A 180 -62.50 -37.33 8.53
C THR A 180 -63.41 -37.82 7.43
N ALA A 181 -64.29 -38.76 7.74
CA ALA A 181 -65.39 -39.15 6.87
C ALA A 181 -66.67 -38.42 7.33
N GLU A 182 -67.40 -37.85 6.38
CA GLU A 182 -68.68 -37.17 6.64
C GLU A 182 -69.86 -38.03 6.17
N ALA A 183 -70.91 -38.09 6.97
CA ALA A 183 -72.19 -38.68 6.62
C ALA A 183 -73.34 -37.73 7.01
N PRO A 184 -74.47 -37.75 6.29
CA PRO A 184 -75.64 -36.98 6.69
C PRO A 184 -76.27 -37.56 7.97
N PRO A 185 -76.70 -36.71 8.93
CA PRO A 185 -77.40 -37.18 10.12
C PRO A 185 -78.80 -37.69 9.79
N ARG A 186 -79.27 -38.65 10.58
CA ARG A 186 -80.67 -39.08 10.56
C ARG A 186 -81.42 -38.21 11.55
N CYS A 187 -82.01 -37.13 11.04
CA CYS A 187 -82.85 -36.24 11.82
C CYS A 187 -84.31 -36.66 11.63
N GLY A 188 -85.03 -36.82 12.73
CA GLY A 188 -86.44 -37.15 12.69
C GLY A 188 -87.04 -37.20 14.07
N CYS A 189 -88.37 -37.18 14.12
CA CYS A 189 -89.09 -37.39 15.35
C CYS A 189 -89.14 -38.90 15.70
N PRO A 190 -89.19 -39.25 17.00
CA PRO A 190 -89.38 -40.64 17.39
C PRO A 190 -90.65 -41.23 16.77
N GLN A 191 -90.68 -42.55 16.61
CA GLN A 191 -91.79 -43.25 15.96
C GLN A 191 -93.14 -42.84 16.57
N GLY A 192 -94.06 -42.37 15.73
CA GLY A 192 -95.39 -41.91 16.13
C GLY A 192 -95.56 -40.39 16.26
N LEU A 193 -94.49 -39.60 16.18
CA LEU A 193 -94.57 -38.14 16.22
C LEU A 193 -94.35 -37.50 14.83
N GLN A 194 -95.04 -36.40 14.55
CA GLN A 194 -94.92 -35.63 13.30
C GLN A 194 -94.00 -34.42 13.50
N GLU A 195 -93.09 -34.20 12.55
CA GLU A 195 -92.21 -33.03 12.50
C GLU A 195 -92.94 -31.83 11.92
N VAL A 196 -92.95 -30.71 12.66
CA VAL A 196 -93.41 -29.42 12.16
C VAL A 196 -92.50 -28.30 12.65
N GLY A 197 -91.81 -27.63 11.72
CA GLY A 197 -90.97 -26.46 12.03
C GLY A 197 -89.78 -26.75 12.95
N GLY A 198 -89.18 -27.94 12.86
CA GLY A 198 -88.05 -28.35 13.70
C GLY A 198 -88.43 -28.90 15.09
N PHE A 199 -89.73 -29.06 15.36
CA PHE A 199 -90.24 -29.66 16.59
C PHE A 199 -91.13 -30.88 16.32
N CYS A 200 -91.15 -31.79 17.27
CA CYS A 200 -91.93 -33.02 17.23
C CYS A 200 -93.23 -32.86 18.01
N TYR A 201 -94.34 -33.20 17.36
CA TYR A 201 -95.68 -33.17 17.94
C TYR A 201 -96.36 -34.53 17.80
N ASP A 202 -97.24 -34.84 18.73
CA ASP A 202 -98.17 -35.95 18.54
C ASP A 202 -99.19 -35.56 17.45
N PRO A 203 -99.37 -36.37 16.38
CA PRO A 203 -100.20 -36.01 15.24
C PRO A 203 -101.65 -35.73 15.63
N ASP A 204 -102.18 -36.45 16.62
CA ASP A 204 -103.58 -36.28 17.07
C ASP A 204 -103.72 -34.97 17.87
N ILE A 205 -102.76 -34.69 18.75
CA ILE A 205 -102.73 -33.43 19.52
C ILE A 205 -102.51 -32.24 18.56
N TYR A 206 -101.62 -32.37 17.59
CA TYR A 206 -101.28 -31.30 16.66
C TYR A 206 -102.45 -30.92 15.75
N ALA A 207 -103.19 -31.91 15.23
CA ALA A 207 -104.40 -31.68 14.43
C ALA A 207 -105.48 -30.91 15.24
N LEU A 208 -105.65 -31.24 16.52
CA LEU A 208 -106.55 -30.51 17.42
C LEU A 208 -106.08 -29.07 17.66
N CYS A 209 -104.77 -28.85 17.78
CA CYS A 209 -104.17 -27.53 17.96
C CYS A 209 -104.26 -26.66 16.69
N GLN A 210 -104.12 -27.23 15.49
CA GLN A 210 -104.30 -26.48 14.24
C GLN A 210 -105.73 -25.97 14.04
N ASN A 211 -106.73 -26.73 14.50
CA ASN A 211 -108.14 -26.36 14.39
C ASN A 211 -108.54 -25.28 15.41
N ARG A 212 -107.81 -25.16 16.52
CA ARG A 212 -107.88 -24.02 17.45
C ARG A 212 -107.11 -22.83 16.90
N ARG A 213 -107.34 -22.43 15.63
CA ARG A 213 -106.89 -21.13 15.15
C ARG A 213 -107.44 -20.08 16.10
N ALA A 214 -106.55 -19.28 16.67
CA ALA A 214 -106.92 -18.23 17.60
C ALA A 214 -108.05 -17.41 16.97
N VAL A 215 -109.25 -17.45 17.57
CA VAL A 215 -110.33 -16.55 17.20
C VAL A 215 -109.71 -15.15 17.19
N PRO A 216 -109.76 -14.41 16.06
CA PRO A 216 -109.07 -13.14 15.94
C PRO A 216 -109.43 -12.31 17.16
N ARG A 217 -108.40 -12.00 17.95
CA ARG A 217 -108.52 -11.34 19.26
C ARG A 217 -109.22 -10.01 18.99
N LYS A 218 -110.55 -9.98 19.15
CA LYS A 218 -111.34 -8.77 18.95
C LYS A 218 -110.76 -7.72 19.89
N GLN A 219 -110.39 -6.58 19.31
CA GLN A 219 -109.85 -5.42 20.00
C GLN A 219 -110.69 -5.10 21.24
N ALA A 220 -109.98 -4.79 22.34
CA ALA A 220 -110.55 -4.60 23.66
C ALA A 220 -111.72 -3.61 23.69
N PRO A 221 -112.89 -3.98 24.26
CA PRO A 221 -113.89 -3.00 24.67
C PRO A 221 -113.46 -2.33 25.99
N SER A 222 -113.55 -1.01 26.00
CA SER A 222 -113.34 -0.13 27.15
C SER A 222 -114.27 -0.46 28.33
N LYS A 223 -113.67 -0.52 29.52
CA LYS A 223 -114.18 -0.18 30.85
C LYS A 223 -115.67 0.21 30.96
N LYS A 224 -116.47 -0.68 31.57
CA LYS A 224 -117.50 -0.45 32.63
C LYS A 224 -118.70 -1.38 32.46
N ALA A 225 -118.86 -2.33 33.39
CA ALA A 225 -120.10 -2.70 34.09
C ALA A 225 -119.98 -4.12 34.67
N ALA A 226 -120.37 -4.25 35.94
CA ALA A 226 -120.65 -5.52 36.62
C ALA A 226 -122.19 -5.76 36.61
N PRO A 227 -122.71 -6.84 37.22
CA PRO A 227 -122.43 -8.27 37.05
C PRO A 227 -123.73 -9.07 36.75
N ALA A 228 -123.64 -10.35 36.37
CA ALA A 228 -124.76 -11.28 36.48
C ALA A 228 -124.27 -12.71 36.81
N PRO A 229 -124.85 -13.39 37.82
CA PRO A 229 -124.48 -14.76 38.19
C PRO A 229 -125.34 -15.76 37.41
N TYR A 230 -124.70 -16.70 36.72
CA TYR A 230 -125.35 -17.89 36.16
C TYR A 230 -124.71 -19.17 36.70
N PRO A 231 -125.49 -20.25 36.87
CA PRO A 231 -125.08 -21.45 37.56
C PRO A 231 -124.39 -22.45 36.63
N SER A 232 -123.65 -23.35 37.29
CA SER A 232 -122.79 -24.40 36.77
C SER A 232 -123.46 -25.42 35.84
N LYS A 233 -122.62 -25.92 34.91
CA LYS A 233 -122.62 -27.19 34.14
C LYS A 233 -121.93 -26.83 32.81
N ASP A 234 -120.81 -27.41 32.42
CA ASP A 234 -120.57 -28.82 32.21
C ASP A 234 -119.06 -29.13 32.19
N ALA A 235 -118.75 -30.42 32.21
CA ALA A 235 -117.45 -31.11 32.27
C ALA A 235 -116.17 -30.30 31.92
N PRO A 236 -115.07 -30.48 32.67
CA PRO A 236 -113.79 -29.85 32.35
C PRO A 236 -113.37 -30.28 30.95
N GLU A 237 -113.36 -29.34 30.00
CA GLU A 237 -112.74 -29.58 28.69
C GLU A 237 -111.30 -30.06 28.95
N PRO A 238 -110.86 -31.16 28.33
CA PRO A 238 -109.51 -31.63 28.49
C PRO A 238 -108.55 -30.50 28.08
N VAL A 239 -107.67 -30.11 29.00
CA VAL A 239 -106.64 -29.11 28.74
C VAL A 239 -105.62 -29.74 27.81
N ILE A 240 -105.81 -29.52 26.50
CA ILE A 240 -104.86 -29.97 25.47
C ILE A 240 -103.65 -29.03 25.52
N ASP A 241 -102.50 -29.52 25.97
CA ASP A 241 -101.24 -28.77 25.94
C ASP A 241 -100.62 -28.86 24.55
N CYS A 242 -100.72 -27.78 23.76
CA CYS A 242 -100.17 -27.69 22.40
C CYS A 242 -98.65 -27.48 22.36
N LYS A 243 -97.94 -27.71 23.46
CA LYS A 243 -96.48 -27.62 23.50
C LYS A 243 -95.85 -28.78 22.71
N PRO A 244 -94.74 -28.52 22.00
CA PRO A 244 -94.01 -29.59 21.36
C PRO A 244 -93.52 -30.59 22.40
N VAL A 245 -93.50 -31.87 22.02
CA VAL A 245 -92.94 -32.95 22.85
C VAL A 245 -91.43 -32.74 23.02
N GLY A 246 -90.78 -32.22 21.97
CA GLY A 246 -89.37 -31.83 21.97
C GLY A 246 -88.93 -31.32 20.60
N PRO A 247 -87.69 -30.82 20.48
CA PRO A 247 -87.08 -30.54 19.17
C PRO A 247 -86.80 -31.84 18.41
N VAL A 248 -86.62 -31.75 17.09
CA VAL A 248 -86.15 -32.87 16.27
C VAL A 248 -84.78 -33.32 16.75
N ALA A 249 -84.65 -34.62 17.08
CA ALA A 249 -83.38 -35.21 17.44
C ALA A 249 -82.66 -35.69 16.17
N CYS A 250 -81.37 -35.39 16.07
CA CYS A 250 -80.51 -35.94 15.04
C CYS A 250 -79.63 -37.02 15.66
N GLU A 251 -79.60 -38.19 15.04
CA GLU A 251 -78.73 -39.28 15.45
C GLU A 251 -77.81 -39.70 14.31
N CYS A 252 -76.60 -40.11 14.68
CA CYS A 252 -75.62 -40.66 13.76
C CYS A 252 -75.57 -42.18 13.93
N GLN A 253 -75.41 -42.91 12.84
CA GLN A 253 -75.09 -44.33 12.94
C GLN A 253 -73.67 -44.48 13.50
N LEU A 254 -73.48 -45.39 14.46
CA LEU A 254 -72.13 -45.76 14.90
C LEU A 254 -71.33 -46.26 13.68
N PRO A 255 -70.08 -45.80 13.49
CA PRO A 255 -69.19 -45.14 14.45
C PRO A 255 -69.15 -43.60 14.38
N PHE A 256 -70.08 -42.95 13.69
CA PHE A 256 -70.05 -41.49 13.52
C PHE A 256 -70.54 -40.75 14.77
N SER A 257 -69.89 -39.62 15.10
CA SER A 257 -70.32 -38.69 16.15
C SER A 257 -70.97 -37.45 15.53
N LEU A 258 -72.07 -36.99 16.14
CA LEU A 258 -72.76 -35.78 15.72
C LEU A 258 -72.00 -34.54 16.19
N GLU A 259 -71.52 -33.72 15.26
CA GLU A 259 -70.98 -32.38 15.55
C GLU A 259 -71.90 -31.33 14.91
N CYS A 260 -72.45 -30.43 15.73
CA CYS A 260 -73.31 -29.34 15.28
C CYS A 260 -72.60 -28.01 15.44
N ASN A 261 -72.61 -27.20 14.38
CA ASN A 261 -72.11 -25.83 14.39
C ASN A 261 -73.26 -24.90 13.98
N GLY A 262 -73.95 -24.32 14.97
CA GLY A 262 -75.23 -23.63 14.76
C GLY A 262 -76.33 -24.61 14.35
N ASP A 263 -77.08 -24.28 13.31
CA ASP A 263 -78.20 -25.10 12.80
C ASP A 263 -77.76 -26.26 11.90
N LEU A 264 -76.45 -26.35 11.60
CA LEU A 264 -75.91 -27.37 10.72
C LEU A 264 -75.23 -28.48 11.52
N CYS A 265 -75.87 -29.65 11.57
CA CYS A 265 -75.31 -30.86 12.16
C CYS A 265 -74.73 -31.78 11.09
N ARG A 266 -73.55 -32.36 11.35
CA ARG A 266 -72.92 -33.37 10.51
C ARG A 266 -72.50 -34.57 11.34
N CYS A 267 -72.58 -35.77 10.76
CA CYS A 267 -72.01 -36.96 11.35
C CYS A 267 -70.57 -37.10 10.87
N LEU A 268 -69.62 -36.97 11.79
CA LEU A 268 -68.19 -37.09 11.51
C LEU A 268 -67.65 -38.38 12.14
N HIS A 269 -66.88 -39.15 11.37
CA HIS A 269 -66.07 -40.24 11.90
C HIS A 269 -64.60 -39.89 11.66
N ARG A 270 -63.86 -39.65 12.74
CA ARG A 270 -62.43 -39.32 12.71
C ARG A 270 -61.61 -40.57 13.00
N LEU A 271 -60.94 -41.09 11.97
CA LEU A 271 -59.96 -42.15 12.15
C LEU A 271 -58.61 -41.52 12.44
N VAL A 272 -58.14 -41.62 13.69
CA VAL A 272 -56.84 -41.08 14.12
C VAL A 272 -55.76 -42.13 13.86
N LEU A 273 -54.70 -41.75 13.16
CA LEU A 273 -53.50 -42.55 12.95
C LEU A 273 -52.26 -41.87 13.53
N PRO A 274 -51.25 -42.67 13.94
CA PRO A 274 -49.95 -42.12 14.28
C PRO A 274 -49.30 -41.46 13.06
N THR A 275 -48.48 -40.45 13.30
CA THR A 275 -47.68 -39.80 12.27
C THR A 275 -46.53 -40.71 11.84
N THR A 276 -46.13 -40.62 10.57
CA THR A 276 -44.95 -41.34 10.07
C THR A 276 -43.73 -40.43 10.13
N PRO A 277 -42.61 -40.87 10.77
CA PRO A 277 -41.37 -40.11 10.76
C PRO A 277 -40.73 -40.17 9.37
N ILE A 278 -40.38 -39.02 8.83
CA ILE A 278 -39.68 -38.86 7.55
C ILE A 278 -38.36 -38.14 7.83
N CYS A 279 -37.26 -38.75 7.41
CA CYS A 279 -35.97 -38.09 7.38
C CYS A 279 -35.78 -37.43 6.02
N ARG A 280 -35.56 -36.10 5.99
CA ARG A 280 -35.22 -35.39 4.75
C ARG A 280 -33.76 -35.58 4.33
N GLY A 281 -32.91 -36.00 5.27
CA GLY A 281 -31.51 -36.29 5.05
C GLY A 281 -31.26 -37.79 4.82
N GLN A 282 -30.19 -38.30 5.42
CA GLN A 282 -29.83 -39.71 5.41
C GLN A 282 -30.04 -40.31 6.81
N ILE A 283 -30.27 -41.61 6.89
CA ILE A 283 -30.37 -42.34 8.16
C ILE A 283 -29.02 -43.00 8.40
N ASP A 284 -28.39 -42.73 9.54
CA ASP A 284 -27.11 -43.36 9.92
C ASP A 284 -27.31 -44.80 10.45
N ASP A 285 -26.22 -45.52 10.73
CA ASP A 285 -26.26 -46.88 11.27
C ASP A 285 -26.91 -46.96 12.68
N ALA A 286 -27.01 -45.83 13.37
CA ALA A 286 -27.67 -45.69 14.67
C ALA A 286 -29.15 -45.28 14.55
N ASN A 287 -29.70 -45.24 13.33
CA ASN A 287 -31.07 -44.86 13.01
C ASN A 287 -31.43 -43.40 13.36
N ASN A 288 -30.43 -42.51 13.40
CA ASN A 288 -30.62 -41.06 13.50
C ASN A 288 -30.77 -40.45 12.11
N CYS A 289 -31.62 -39.43 12.00
CA CYS A 289 -31.71 -38.62 10.80
C CYS A 289 -30.57 -37.59 10.79
N ILE A 290 -29.74 -37.61 9.76
CA ILE A 290 -28.61 -36.67 9.59
C ILE A 290 -28.79 -35.85 8.31
N ALA A 291 -28.59 -34.55 8.43
CA ALA A 291 -28.50 -33.64 7.29
C ALA A 291 -27.04 -33.35 6.97
N LEU A 292 -26.70 -33.36 5.69
CA LEU A 292 -25.40 -32.95 5.21
C LEU A 292 -25.41 -31.44 4.98
N ALA A 293 -24.80 -30.69 5.90
CA ALA A 293 -24.65 -29.24 5.76
C ALA A 293 -23.38 -28.94 4.96
N LYS A 294 -23.54 -28.27 3.81
CA LYS A 294 -22.41 -27.82 2.99
C LYS A 294 -21.81 -26.54 3.54
N LYS A 295 -20.51 -26.57 3.83
CA LYS A 295 -19.66 -25.45 4.26
C LYS A 295 -18.64 -25.11 3.17
N PRO A 296 -18.19 -23.84 3.11
CA PRO A 296 -17.10 -23.46 2.20
C PRO A 296 -15.79 -24.16 2.58
N LEU A 297 -14.94 -24.40 1.58
CA LEU A 297 -13.59 -24.94 1.77
C LEU A 297 -12.73 -23.96 2.57
N ALA A 298 -11.92 -24.47 3.49
CA ALA A 298 -10.74 -23.74 3.95
C ALA A 298 -9.57 -24.05 3.02
N TYR A 299 -8.59 -23.14 2.98
CA TYR A 299 -7.37 -23.34 2.19
C TYR A 299 -6.17 -23.31 3.13
N THR A 300 -5.25 -24.24 2.93
CA THR A 300 -3.96 -24.26 3.63
C THR A 300 -2.82 -24.22 2.64
N CYS A 301 -1.71 -23.62 3.04
CA CYS A 301 -0.51 -23.57 2.23
C CYS A 301 0.44 -24.73 2.57
N PRO A 302 1.24 -25.21 1.59
CA PRO A 302 2.29 -26.19 1.86
C PRO A 302 3.30 -25.68 2.88
N GLU A 303 4.07 -26.59 3.48
CA GLU A 303 5.12 -26.22 4.43
C GLU A 303 6.10 -25.20 3.83
N GLY A 304 6.36 -24.11 4.58
CA GLY A 304 7.23 -23.02 4.17
C GLY A 304 6.58 -21.95 3.29
N PHE A 305 5.28 -22.05 2.98
CA PHE A 305 4.52 -20.99 2.33
C PHE A 305 3.64 -20.25 3.35
N THR A 306 3.53 -18.93 3.18
CA THR A 306 2.61 -18.08 3.94
C THR A 306 1.32 -17.87 3.16
N CYS A 307 0.16 -17.94 3.84
CA CYS A 307 -1.13 -17.62 3.23
C CYS A 307 -1.38 -16.11 3.34
N ASP A 308 -1.35 -15.43 2.19
CA ASP A 308 -1.91 -14.09 2.06
C ASP A 308 -3.39 -14.24 1.68
N VAL A 309 -4.31 -13.84 2.58
CA VAL A 309 -5.76 -13.98 2.34
C VAL A 309 -6.19 -13.00 1.24
N VAL A 310 -6.58 -13.53 0.08
CA VAL A 310 -7.04 -12.75 -1.06
C VAL A 310 -8.56 -12.78 -1.09
N GLY A 311 -9.19 -11.85 -0.37
CA GLY A 311 -10.63 -11.57 -0.48
C GLY A 311 -11.52 -12.19 0.61
N LYS A 312 -12.84 -12.00 0.45
CA LYS A 312 -13.84 -12.31 1.50
C LYS A 312 -14.21 -13.81 1.60
N LYS A 313 -13.78 -14.63 0.64
CA LYS A 313 -14.11 -16.06 0.57
C LYS A 313 -13.09 -16.97 1.28
N GLY A 314 -12.06 -16.38 1.91
CA GLY A 314 -10.99 -17.15 2.55
C GLY A 314 -10.03 -17.83 1.57
N GLU A 315 -9.98 -17.39 0.31
CA GLU A 315 -9.00 -17.88 -0.66
C GLU A 315 -7.59 -17.46 -0.23
N CYS A 316 -6.68 -18.42 -0.10
CA CYS A 316 -5.28 -18.20 0.23
C CYS A 316 -4.44 -18.08 -1.04
N ARG A 317 -3.65 -17.01 -1.16
CA ARG A 317 -2.51 -17.00 -2.09
C ARG A 317 -1.27 -17.41 -1.31
N CYS A 318 -0.77 -18.60 -1.61
CA CYS A 318 0.42 -19.14 -0.95
C CYS A 318 1.67 -18.54 -1.58
N THR A 319 2.45 -17.81 -0.79
CA THR A 319 3.68 -17.15 -1.21
C THR A 319 4.84 -17.65 -0.36
N ARG A 320 6.01 -17.81 -0.97
CA ARG A 320 7.26 -18.09 -0.24
C ARG A 320 8.33 -17.15 -0.76
N ILE A 321 8.99 -16.46 0.17
CA ILE A 321 10.11 -15.57 -0.15
C ILE A 321 11.40 -16.40 -0.07
N ILE A 322 12.07 -16.58 -1.21
CA ILE A 322 13.40 -17.16 -1.28
C ILE A 322 14.40 -16.01 -1.25
N VAL A 323 15.34 -16.04 -0.29
CA VAL A 323 16.40 -15.04 -0.16
C VAL A 323 17.71 -15.59 -0.72
N ALA A 324 18.43 -14.78 -1.48
CA ALA A 324 19.76 -15.05 -2.00
C ALA A 324 20.70 -13.88 -1.69
N GLU A 325 21.99 -14.18 -1.56
CA GLU A 325 23.02 -13.17 -1.38
C GLU A 325 23.29 -12.44 -2.71
N PRO A 326 23.45 -11.10 -2.68
CA PRO A 326 23.81 -10.35 -3.88
C PRO A 326 25.24 -10.66 -4.31
N ILE A 327 25.47 -10.74 -5.61
CA ILE A 327 26.79 -10.95 -6.20
C ILE A 327 27.41 -9.56 -6.42
N SER A 328 28.58 -9.33 -5.82
CA SER A 328 29.33 -8.09 -6.05
C SER A 328 30.07 -8.17 -7.38
N ARG A 329 29.83 -7.19 -8.27
CA ARG A 329 30.49 -7.11 -9.57
C ARG A 329 31.08 -5.73 -9.80
N CYS A 330 32.27 -5.71 -10.39
CA CYS A 330 32.93 -4.48 -10.81
C CYS A 330 32.49 -4.08 -12.22
N ARG A 331 31.89 -2.90 -12.35
CA ARG A 331 31.60 -2.31 -13.67
C ARG A 331 32.88 -1.82 -14.35
N ILE A 332 33.81 -1.30 -13.56
CA ILE A 332 35.11 -0.78 -13.97
C ILE A 332 36.14 -1.31 -12.96
N GLY A 333 37.29 -1.77 -13.46
CA GLY A 333 38.36 -2.32 -12.63
C GLY A 333 38.19 -3.79 -12.24
N GLN A 334 39.10 -4.27 -11.41
CA GLN A 334 39.13 -5.64 -10.88
C GLN A 334 38.71 -5.66 -9.40
N PRO A 335 38.04 -6.73 -8.94
CA PRO A 335 37.65 -6.85 -7.54
C PRO A 335 38.87 -6.99 -6.63
N HIS A 336 38.95 -6.15 -5.59
CA HIS A 336 40.01 -6.19 -4.58
C HIS A 336 39.47 -5.70 -3.23
N GLU A 337 39.60 -6.53 -2.18
CA GLU A 337 39.24 -6.26 -0.76
C GLU A 337 38.10 -5.26 -0.53
N GLY A 338 36.88 -5.64 -0.96
CA GLY A 338 35.67 -4.84 -0.70
C GLY A 338 35.44 -3.67 -1.67
N GLY A 339 36.32 -3.49 -2.66
CA GLY A 339 36.23 -2.48 -3.70
C GLY A 339 36.53 -3.01 -5.10
N CYS A 340 36.40 -2.13 -6.08
CA CYS A 340 36.81 -2.38 -7.46
C CYS A 340 37.96 -1.44 -7.80
N ILE A 341 39.14 -1.97 -8.09
CA ILE A 341 40.33 -1.16 -8.36
C ILE A 341 40.53 -1.05 -9.87
N GLU A 342 40.53 0.18 -10.36
CA GLU A 342 40.98 0.53 -11.70
C GLU A 342 42.43 1.01 -11.63
N VAL A 343 43.30 0.38 -12.40
CA VAL A 343 44.71 0.78 -12.53
C VAL A 343 44.85 1.68 -13.74
N ILE A 344 45.03 2.97 -13.50
CA ILE A 344 45.31 3.95 -14.57
C ILE A 344 46.82 4.06 -14.72
N LYS A 345 47.31 3.80 -15.93
CA LYS A 345 48.71 4.03 -16.30
C LYS A 345 48.83 5.37 -16.99
N GLU A 346 49.67 6.22 -16.45
CA GLU A 346 50.00 7.55 -16.98
C GLU A 346 51.46 7.55 -17.45
N GLU A 347 51.73 8.35 -18.48
CA GLU A 347 53.09 8.51 -18.99
C GLU A 347 53.94 9.31 -18.00
N LYS A 348 55.21 8.92 -17.87
CA LYS A 348 56.18 9.65 -17.05
C LYS A 348 56.48 11.01 -17.68
N VAL A 349 56.49 12.05 -16.87
CA VAL A 349 56.94 13.37 -17.28
C VAL A 349 58.47 13.40 -17.17
N LEU A 350 59.15 13.80 -18.23
CA LEU A 350 60.61 13.90 -18.24
C LEU A 350 61.02 15.35 -17.97
N ASP A 351 61.42 15.63 -16.72
CA ASP A 351 61.81 16.97 -16.27
C ASP A 351 63.32 17.09 -16.09
N CYS A 352 63.84 18.30 -16.29
CA CYS A 352 65.22 18.60 -15.93
C CYS A 352 65.41 18.61 -14.39
N PRO A 353 66.57 18.13 -13.88
CA PRO A 353 66.87 18.20 -12.45
C PRO A 353 66.85 19.64 -11.93
N PRO A 354 66.58 19.87 -10.63
CA PRO A 354 66.58 21.21 -10.04
C PRO A 354 67.88 21.97 -10.36
N GLY A 355 67.75 23.17 -10.93
CA GLY A 355 68.88 24.01 -11.36
C GLY A 355 69.34 23.83 -12.81
N TYR A 356 68.70 22.95 -13.58
CA TYR A 356 68.87 22.84 -15.03
C TYR A 356 67.61 23.36 -15.71
N PHE A 357 67.76 23.98 -16.88
CA PHE A 357 66.65 24.37 -17.74
C PHE A 357 66.72 23.58 -19.05
N GLU A 358 65.56 23.38 -19.65
CA GLU A 358 65.44 22.66 -20.91
C GLU A 358 65.83 23.57 -22.08
N ASN A 359 66.75 23.10 -22.91
CA ASN A 359 67.13 23.76 -24.15
C ASN A 359 66.87 22.81 -25.32
N CYS A 360 65.94 23.18 -26.19
CA CYS A 360 65.52 22.38 -27.33
C CYS A 360 66.05 22.99 -28.63
N CYS A 361 66.92 22.25 -29.32
CA CYS A 361 67.38 22.58 -30.67
C CYS A 361 67.02 21.41 -31.60
N ASP A 362 66.40 21.71 -32.75
CA ASP A 362 66.05 20.72 -33.78
C ASP A 362 65.26 19.50 -33.27
N GLY A 363 64.38 19.71 -32.29
CA GLY A 363 63.56 18.64 -31.68
C GLY A 363 64.30 17.78 -30.66
N ILE A 364 65.58 18.06 -30.38
CA ILE A 364 66.36 17.41 -29.32
C ILE A 364 66.45 18.37 -28.13
N CYS A 365 65.75 18.01 -27.05
CA CYS A 365 65.76 18.78 -25.81
C CYS A 365 66.80 18.21 -24.83
N THR A 366 67.77 19.03 -24.44
CA THR A 366 68.80 18.69 -23.46
C THR A 366 68.68 19.58 -22.22
N CYS A 367 69.00 19.05 -21.04
CA CYS A 367 68.99 19.83 -19.81
C CYS A 367 70.36 20.46 -19.58
N THR A 368 70.44 21.79 -19.64
CA THR A 368 71.69 22.54 -19.45
C THR A 368 71.62 23.39 -18.19
N LYS A 369 72.74 23.48 -17.47
CA LYS A 369 72.89 24.37 -16.31
C LYS A 369 73.68 25.60 -16.71
N THR A 370 73.01 26.75 -16.78
CA THR A 370 73.68 28.04 -17.00
C THR A 370 74.20 28.50 -15.68
N HIS A 371 75.52 28.49 -15.56
CA HIS A 371 76.19 29.29 -14.56
C HIS A 371 76.08 30.76 -14.99
N LEU A 372 74.96 31.40 -14.64
CA LEU A 372 74.87 32.85 -14.71
C LEU A 372 75.85 33.40 -13.67
N ALA A 373 77.06 33.74 -14.12
CA ALA A 373 77.99 34.51 -13.34
C ALA A 373 77.38 35.90 -13.17
N VAL A 374 76.77 36.15 -12.01
CA VAL A 374 76.26 37.48 -11.66
C VAL A 374 77.45 38.43 -11.65
N ARG A 375 77.50 39.33 -12.64
CA ARG A 375 78.59 40.28 -12.81
C ARG A 375 78.59 41.25 -11.62
N GLN A 376 79.56 41.13 -10.72
CA GLN A 376 79.77 42.14 -9.69
C GLN A 376 80.37 43.39 -10.34
N VAL A 377 79.53 44.40 -10.57
CA VAL A 377 80.01 45.71 -11.06
C VAL A 377 80.69 46.40 -9.89
N LYS A 378 82.01 46.41 -9.89
CA LYS A 378 82.84 47.11 -8.90
C LYS A 378 82.97 48.57 -9.36
N CYS A 379 82.31 49.48 -8.67
CA CYS A 379 82.43 50.91 -8.92
C CYS A 379 83.61 51.51 -8.15
N GLU A 380 84.20 52.58 -8.67
CA GLU A 380 85.24 53.35 -7.98
C GLU A 380 84.71 53.95 -6.66
N GLU A 381 85.60 54.21 -5.71
CA GLU A 381 85.24 54.74 -4.38
C GLU A 381 84.41 56.02 -4.53
N GLY A 382 83.17 55.97 -4.01
CA GLY A 382 82.20 57.08 -4.07
C GLY A 382 81.12 56.96 -5.15
N ALA A 383 81.20 55.98 -6.05
CA ALA A 383 80.14 55.65 -7.01
C ALA A 383 79.35 54.41 -6.58
N VAL A 384 78.03 54.41 -6.79
CA VAL A 384 77.16 53.24 -6.56
C VAL A 384 76.68 52.68 -7.90
N SER A 385 76.56 51.35 -7.97
CA SER A 385 76.04 50.66 -9.15
C SER A 385 74.51 50.71 -9.14
N ILE A 386 73.92 51.39 -10.13
CA ILE A 386 72.48 51.42 -10.36
C ILE A 386 72.26 50.84 -11.75
N GLN A 387 71.55 49.70 -11.85
CA GLN A 387 71.28 48.98 -13.11
C GLN A 387 72.55 48.69 -13.94
N GLY A 388 73.62 48.27 -13.26
CA GLY A 388 74.87 47.87 -13.92
C GLY A 388 75.77 49.03 -14.36
N HIS A 389 75.41 50.28 -14.05
CA HIS A 389 76.18 51.48 -14.35
C HIS A 389 76.65 52.15 -13.05
N CYS A 390 77.92 52.57 -13.01
CA CYS A 390 78.46 53.29 -11.87
C CYS A 390 78.12 54.78 -11.98
N ALA A 391 77.42 55.31 -10.97
CA ALA A 391 77.08 56.72 -10.90
C ALA A 391 77.59 57.32 -9.57
N TYR A 392 78.26 58.48 -9.67
CA TYR A 392 78.59 59.29 -8.50
C TYR A 392 77.35 60.06 -8.08
N VAL A 393 76.87 59.77 -6.89
CA VAL A 393 75.73 60.48 -6.32
C VAL A 393 76.30 61.68 -5.58
N ASN A 394 76.17 62.87 -6.18
CA ASN A 394 76.55 64.11 -5.50
C ASN A 394 75.78 64.23 -4.18
N LYS A 395 76.48 64.67 -3.12
CA LYS A 395 75.88 64.88 -1.79
C LYS A 395 74.57 65.67 -1.94
N PRO A 396 73.46 65.22 -1.32
CA PRO A 396 72.20 65.94 -1.41
C PRO A 396 72.38 67.37 -0.89
N ALA A 397 71.73 68.33 -1.56
CA ALA A 397 71.71 69.72 -1.11
C ALA A 397 71.17 69.81 0.33
N PRO A 398 71.65 70.75 1.16
CA PRO A 398 71.20 70.90 2.53
C PRO A 398 69.69 71.18 2.55
N GLY A 399 68.91 70.21 3.02
CA GLY A 399 67.44 70.26 3.05
C GLY A 399 66.71 68.96 2.69
N CYS A 400 67.41 67.95 2.16
CA CYS A 400 66.84 66.62 1.92
C CYS A 400 67.14 65.69 3.11
N PHE A 401 66.13 65.36 3.90
CA PHE A 401 66.22 64.36 4.96
C PHE A 401 66.01 62.95 4.38
N GLU A 402 66.81 61.98 4.81
CA GLU A 402 66.55 60.57 4.52
C GLU A 402 65.20 60.16 5.10
N VAL A 403 64.22 59.92 4.24
CA VAL A 403 62.97 59.27 4.65
C VAL A 403 63.25 57.76 4.69
N SER A 404 63.57 57.27 5.89
CA SER A 404 63.73 55.84 6.15
C SER A 404 62.44 55.10 5.80
N TYR A 405 62.54 54.17 4.86
CA TYR A 405 61.42 53.43 4.25
C TYR A 405 60.84 52.33 5.16
N TYR A 406 60.90 52.49 6.49
CA TYR A 406 60.36 51.53 7.45
C TYR A 406 58.89 51.80 7.86
N ALA A 407 58.22 52.82 7.30
CA ALA A 407 56.88 53.23 7.72
C ALA A 407 55.75 52.96 6.70
N LEU A 408 55.96 52.12 5.68
CA LEU A 408 54.96 51.87 4.62
C LEU A 408 54.34 50.46 4.61
N TYR A 409 54.64 49.61 5.60
CA TYR A 409 54.08 48.24 5.70
C TYR A 409 53.03 48.01 6.80
N MET A 410 52.46 49.06 7.39
CA MET A 410 51.47 48.90 8.48
C MET A 410 50.06 49.43 8.19
N LEU A 411 49.73 49.85 6.96
CA LEU A 411 48.39 50.35 6.64
C LEU A 411 47.91 49.92 5.24
N GLN A 412 47.61 48.63 5.09
CA GLN A 412 46.50 48.18 4.23
C GLN A 412 45.65 47.15 4.98
N ALA A 413 44.62 47.69 5.63
CA ALA A 413 43.33 47.09 5.96
C ALA A 413 42.68 46.56 4.65
N VAL A 414 41.75 45.61 4.52
CA VAL A 414 40.62 45.07 5.33
C VAL A 414 39.94 43.97 4.44
N PRO A 415 39.02 43.13 4.96
CA PRO A 415 38.61 41.87 4.36
C PRO A 415 37.47 42.05 3.33
N ASN A 416 37.43 41.19 2.31
CA ASN A 416 36.27 41.13 1.41
C ASN A 416 35.48 39.83 1.60
N ALA A 417 34.21 40.04 1.93
CA ALA A 417 33.20 39.04 2.17
C ALA A 417 32.74 38.42 0.86
N ASN A 418 32.68 37.08 0.82
CA ASN A 418 31.75 36.39 -0.07
C ASN A 418 31.39 35.02 0.53
N ASN A 419 30.52 35.06 1.54
CA ASN A 419 29.91 33.87 2.13
C ASN A 419 28.43 33.87 1.74
N ARG A 420 28.10 33.22 0.62
CA ARG A 420 26.72 32.89 0.26
C ARG A 420 26.28 31.69 1.11
N ARG A 421 25.61 31.96 2.24
CA ARG A 421 24.69 31.01 2.88
C ARG A 421 23.28 31.31 2.38
N VAL A 422 22.68 30.35 1.70
CA VAL A 422 21.23 30.26 1.50
C VAL A 422 20.71 29.30 2.56
N CYS A 423 19.81 29.80 3.39
CA CYS A 423 19.04 29.03 4.36
C CYS A 423 17.93 28.25 3.64
N CYS A 424 17.69 27.01 4.06
CA CYS A 424 16.38 26.36 4.10
C CYS A 424 16.39 25.38 5.29
N GLU A 425 16.18 25.88 6.50
CA GLU A 425 15.72 25.04 7.62
C GLU A 425 14.20 25.15 7.69
N GLY A 426 13.54 24.04 7.39
CA GLY A 426 12.11 23.84 7.56
C GLY A 426 11.77 23.51 9.01
N ARG A 427 10.76 24.22 9.51
CA ARG A 427 10.14 24.08 10.83
C ARG A 427 9.75 22.64 11.18
N ASP A 428 10.24 22.16 12.32
CA ASP A 428 9.63 21.06 13.06
C ASP A 428 8.42 21.54 13.86
N ALA A 429 7.25 21.00 13.52
CA ALA A 429 6.05 21.07 14.32
C ALA A 429 5.86 19.72 15.04
N SER A 430 6.34 19.65 16.29
CA SER A 430 6.07 18.53 17.19
C SER A 430 4.60 18.56 17.61
N ARG A 431 3.78 17.70 16.96
CA ARG A 431 2.43 17.33 17.43
C ARG A 431 2.46 15.93 18.02
N ARG A 432 2.04 15.87 19.28
CA ARG A 432 1.55 14.72 20.05
C ARG A 432 0.91 13.62 19.19
N SER A 433 1.31 12.38 19.41
CA SER A 433 0.37 11.26 19.45
C SER A 433 0.88 10.19 20.41
N SER A 434 0.17 10.06 21.52
CA SER A 434 0.24 9.00 22.49
C SER A 434 -0.34 7.70 21.90
N TYR A 435 0.39 6.59 21.97
CA TYR A 435 -0.20 5.26 21.89
C TYR A 435 0.28 4.40 23.06
N ARG A 436 -0.69 3.96 23.88
CA ARG A 436 -0.56 2.94 24.92
C ARG A 436 -0.52 1.55 24.26
N PRO A 437 0.23 0.57 24.79
CA PRO A 437 -0.11 -0.83 24.59
C PRO A 437 -1.23 -1.24 25.57
N ALA A 438 -2.22 -1.95 25.04
CA ALA A 438 -3.23 -2.65 25.83
C ALA A 438 -2.69 -4.03 26.22
N VAL A 439 -2.75 -4.29 27.52
CA VAL A 439 -2.68 -5.60 28.16
C VAL A 439 -3.94 -6.37 27.76
N GLY A 440 -3.78 -7.63 27.35
CA GLY A 440 -4.87 -8.57 27.13
C GLY A 440 -4.40 -9.97 27.51
N GLU A 441 -4.93 -10.45 28.62
CA GLU A 441 -4.87 -11.83 29.12
C GLU A 441 -5.55 -12.81 28.14
N VAL A 442 -4.95 -13.99 27.96
CA VAL A 442 -5.62 -15.30 27.90
C VAL A 442 -4.73 -16.30 28.63
#